data_AF-A0AAV0WNA8-F1
#
_entry.id   AF-A0AAV0WNA8-F1
#
_cell.length_a   1.000
_cell.length_b   1.000
_cell.length_c   1.000
_cell.angle_alpha   90.00
_cell.angle_beta   90.00
_cell.angle_gamma   90.00
#
_symmetry.space_group_name_H-M   'P 1'
#
loop_
_entity.id
_entity.type
_entity.pdbx_description
1 polymer ?
#
loop_
_entity_poly.entity_id
_entity_poly.type
_entity_poly.pdbx_seq_one_letter_code
_entity_poly.pdbx_strand_id
1 'polypeptide(L)'
;MFKTANPVGNGDYQSFGEMITISENLCTVVTTVQGLISKIYPDIAHIHDKPMEWLCERAILTPKNYQAAAINDTLLMSFEGEEKV
;
A
#
# COMPACT_ATOMS: atom_id res chain seq x y z
N MET A 1 5.20 3.55 -20.07
CA MET A 1 3.77 3.94 -19.91
C MET A 1 3.25 3.18 -18.69
N PHE A 2 3.26 3.80 -17.51
CA PHE A 2 2.77 3.15 -16.29
C PHE A 2 1.26 3.43 -16.17
N LYS A 3 0.44 2.40 -16.38
CA LYS A 3 -1.02 2.46 -16.24
C LYS A 3 -1.39 1.68 -14.99
N THR A 4 -1.63 2.38 -13.89
CA THR A 4 -2.29 1.82 -12.70
C THR A 4 -3.34 2.81 -12.21
N ALA A 5 -4.33 3.05 -13.06
CA ALA A 5 -5.61 3.54 -12.60
C ALA A 5 -6.53 2.31 -12.53
N ASN A 6 -6.70 1.80 -11.30
CA ASN A 6 -7.81 0.92 -10.94
C ASN A 6 -9.11 1.50 -11.55
N PRO A 7 -10.14 0.74 -11.97
CA PRO A 7 -11.29 1.32 -12.70
C PRO A 7 -12.00 2.47 -11.95
N VAL A 8 -11.83 2.57 -10.62
CA VAL A 8 -12.22 3.73 -9.80
C VAL A 8 -11.52 5.03 -10.26
N GLY A 9 -10.22 4.98 -10.56
CA GLY A 9 -9.44 6.13 -11.02
C GLY A 9 -9.67 6.51 -12.49
N ASN A 10 -10.30 5.63 -13.28
CA ASN A 10 -10.72 5.98 -14.65
C ASN A 10 -12.10 6.66 -14.70
N GLY A 11 -12.87 6.62 -13.61
CA GLY A 11 -14.23 7.16 -13.58
C GLY A 11 -15.30 6.23 -14.18
N ASP A 12 -14.97 4.96 -14.45
CA ASP A 12 -15.88 3.99 -15.06
C ASP A 12 -16.80 3.30 -14.03
N TYR A 13 -16.64 3.59 -12.74
CA TYR A 13 -17.45 3.00 -11.66
C TYR A 13 -18.77 3.76 -11.48
N GLN A 14 -19.89 3.04 -11.58
CA GLN A 14 -21.22 3.60 -11.32
C GLN A 14 -21.35 4.03 -9.85
N SER A 15 -21.78 5.27 -9.63
CA SER A 15 -22.19 5.77 -8.33
C SER A 15 -23.71 5.70 -8.18
N PHE A 16 -24.18 5.44 -6.96
CA PHE A 16 -25.60 5.50 -6.60
C PHE A 16 -25.73 6.46 -5.43
N GLY A 17 -26.36 7.62 -5.65
CA GLY A 17 -26.52 8.65 -4.62
C GLY A 17 -25.19 9.11 -4.02
N GLU A 18 -24.21 9.46 -4.87
CA GLU A 18 -22.86 9.91 -4.49
C GLU A 18 -21.96 8.84 -3.82
N MET A 19 -22.48 7.65 -3.54
CA MET A 19 -21.70 6.53 -3.03
C MET A 19 -21.32 5.58 -4.16
N ILE A 20 -20.08 5.09 -4.12
CA ILE A 20 -19.66 3.94 -4.91
C ILE A 20 -19.79 2.69 -4.05
N THR A 21 -20.38 1.63 -4.60
CA THR A 21 -20.33 0.31 -3.96
C THR A 21 -19.04 -0.36 -4.39
N ILE A 22 -18.10 -0.52 -3.45
CA ILE A 22 -16.87 -1.25 -3.72
C ILE A 22 -17.15 -2.74 -3.50
N SER A 23 -17.08 -3.53 -4.57
CA SER A 23 -17.22 -4.98 -4.48
C SER A 23 -16.07 -5.58 -3.65
N GLU A 24 -16.35 -6.61 -2.86
CA GLU A 24 -15.33 -7.37 -2.12
C GLU A 24 -14.26 -7.99 -3.05
N ASN A 25 -14.56 -8.15 -4.34
CA ASN A 25 -13.60 -8.60 -5.34
C ASN A 25 -12.65 -7.50 -5.82
N LEU A 26 -12.97 -6.23 -5.57
CA LEU A 26 -12.17 -5.08 -6.02
C LEU A 26 -11.08 -4.69 -5.02
N CYS A 27 -11.36 -4.83 -3.72
CA CYS A 27 -10.42 -4.47 -2.68
C CYS A 27 -10.50 -5.43 -1.49
N THR A 28 -9.39 -5.55 -0.78
CA THR A 28 -9.35 -6.24 0.50
C THR A 28 -9.48 -5.23 1.62
N VAL A 29 -10.50 -5.38 2.46
CA VAL A 29 -10.62 -4.60 3.69
C VAL A 29 -9.65 -5.16 4.73
N VAL A 30 -8.82 -4.28 5.29
CA VAL A 30 -7.90 -4.60 6.38
C VAL A 30 -8.21 -3.68 7.57
N THR A 31 -8.13 -4.22 8.78
CA THR A 31 -8.50 -3.48 10.01
C THR A 31 -7.28 -2.93 10.77
N THR A 32 -6.07 -3.32 10.38
CA THR A 32 -4.83 -2.90 11.04
C THR A 32 -3.76 -2.45 10.04
N VAL A 33 -2.87 -1.56 10.50
CA VAL A 33 -1.69 -1.13 9.71
C VAL A 33 -0.81 -2.33 9.37
N GLN A 34 -0.59 -3.26 10.31
CA GLN A 34 0.17 -4.48 10.04
C GLN A 34 -0.50 -5.36 8.98
N GLY A 35 -1.83 -5.48 9.00
CA GLY A 35 -2.59 -6.18 7.98
C GLY A 35 -2.40 -5.56 6.61
N LEU A 36 -2.43 -4.22 6.51
CA LEU A 36 -2.13 -3.49 5.29
C LEU A 36 -0.70 -3.75 4.79
N ILE A 37 0.30 -3.61 5.67
CA ILE A 37 1.71 -3.86 5.35
C ILE A 37 1.91 -5.29 4.86
N SER A 38 1.37 -6.29 5.55
CA SER A 38 1.50 -7.70 5.14
C SER A 38 0.84 -8.02 3.79
N LYS A 39 -0.16 -7.23 3.37
CA LYS A 39 -0.81 -7.41 2.07
C LYS A 39 -0.02 -6.77 0.92
N ILE A 40 0.55 -5.60 1.16
CA ILE A 40 1.32 -4.87 0.14
C ILE A 40 2.76 -5.40 0.06
N TYR A 41 3.38 -5.67 1.21
CA TYR A 41 4.75 -6.15 1.38
C TYR A 41 4.76 -7.49 2.17
N PRO A 42 4.32 -8.60 1.56
CA PRO A 42 4.15 -9.88 2.26
C PRO A 42 5.46 -10.50 2.78
N ASP A 43 6.61 -10.04 2.29
CA ASP A 43 7.91 -10.62 2.61
C ASP A 43 8.96 -9.54 2.94
N ILE A 44 8.50 -8.49 3.62
CA ILE A 44 9.32 -7.31 3.93
C ILE A 44 10.52 -7.63 4.83
N ALA A 45 10.43 -8.67 5.66
CA ALA A 45 11.51 -9.11 6.54
C ALA A 45 12.73 -9.63 5.76
N HIS A 46 12.51 -10.20 4.56
CA HIS A 46 13.57 -10.69 3.68
C HIS A 46 13.82 -9.72 2.53
N ILE A 47 13.68 -8.41 2.76
CA ILE A 47 13.87 -7.39 1.72
C ILE A 47 15.25 -7.48 1.05
N HIS A 48 16.28 -7.93 1.78
CA HIS A 48 17.64 -8.09 1.27
C HIS A 48 17.72 -9.11 0.13
N ASP A 49 16.78 -10.06 0.08
CA ASP A 49 16.67 -11.07 -0.98
C ASP A 49 15.80 -10.60 -2.16
N LYS A 50 15.25 -9.38 -2.10
CA LYS A 50 14.36 -8.84 -3.14
C LYS A 50 15.10 -7.90 -4.08
N PRO A 51 14.76 -7.91 -5.38
CA PRO A 51 15.24 -6.89 -6.31
C PRO A 51 14.62 -5.53 -5.97
N MET A 52 15.30 -4.44 -6.33
CA MET A 52 14.84 -3.07 -6.05
C MET A 52 13.43 -2.81 -6.59
N GLU A 53 13.12 -3.35 -7.77
CA GLU A 53 11.81 -3.24 -8.43
C GLU A 53 10.68 -3.79 -7.55
N TRP A 54 10.95 -4.82 -6.75
CA TRP A 54 9.95 -5.38 -5.85
C TRP A 54 9.47 -4.32 -4.84
N LEU A 55 10.37 -3.49 -4.34
CA LEU A 55 10.01 -2.37 -3.46
C LEU A 55 9.32 -1.24 -4.25
N CYS A 56 9.87 -0.86 -5.39
CA CYS A 56 9.41 0.30 -6.17
C CYS A 56 8.06 0.12 -6.86
N GLU A 57 7.62 -1.11 -7.15
CA GLU A 57 6.33 -1.40 -7.76
C GLU A 57 5.13 -1.27 -6.80
N ARG A 58 5.41 -1.01 -5.52
CA ARG A 58 4.40 -1.00 -4.45
C ARG A 58 4.29 0.38 -3.83
N ALA A 59 3.07 0.76 -3.47
CA ALA A 59 2.80 2.03 -2.81
C ALA A 59 1.63 1.91 -1.84
N ILE A 60 1.76 2.56 -0.69
CA ILE A 60 0.64 2.80 0.24
C ILE A 60 0.34 4.29 0.18
N LEU A 61 -0.87 4.63 -0.27
CA LEU A 61 -1.35 6.00 -0.34
C LEU A 61 -2.28 6.25 0.85
N THR A 62 -2.06 7.36 1.55
CA THR A 62 -2.90 7.78 2.68
C THR A 62 -3.48 9.16 2.43
N PRO A 63 -4.69 9.46 2.93
CA PRO A 63 -5.26 10.80 2.82
C PRO A 63 -4.47 11.91 3.54
N LYS A 64 -3.68 11.57 4.57
CA LYS A 64 -2.96 12.54 5.40
C LYS A 64 -1.52 12.12 5.69
N ASN A 65 -0.61 13.10 5.68
CA ASN A 65 0.82 12.87 5.85
C ASN A 65 1.23 12.21 7.17
N TYR A 66 0.53 12.50 8.28
CA TYR A 66 0.87 11.85 9.57
C TYR A 66 0.58 10.34 9.54
N GLN A 67 -0.37 9.89 8.72
CA GLN A 67 -0.66 8.47 8.54
C GLN A 67 0.45 7.82 7.71
N ALA A 68 0.90 8.50 6.64
CA ALA A 68 2.05 8.06 5.85
C ALA A 68 3.31 7.95 6.73
N ALA A 69 3.58 8.95 7.59
CA ALA A 69 4.71 8.93 8.51
C ALA A 69 4.68 7.70 9.44
N ALA A 70 3.55 7.45 10.12
CA ALA A 70 3.41 6.29 11.01
C ALA A 70 3.58 4.94 10.28
N ILE A 71 3.10 4.84 9.04
CA ILE A 71 3.28 3.63 8.21
C ILE A 71 4.74 3.47 7.81
N ASN A 72 5.40 4.54 7.39
CA ASN A 72 6.82 4.52 7.03
C ASN A 72 7.70 4.13 8.21
N ASP A 73 7.43 4.67 9.41
CA ASP A 73 8.16 4.30 10.63
C ASP A 73 7.99 2.81 10.93
N THR A 74 6.76 2.28 10.81
CA THR A 74 6.47 0.85 11.01
C THR A 74 7.20 -0.04 10.00
N LEU A 75 7.23 0.37 8.72
CA LEU A 75 7.97 -0.33 7.67
C LEU A 75 9.47 -0.30 7.93
N LEU A 76 10.00 0.85 8.35
CA LEU A 76 11.42 1.03 8.63
C LEU A 76 11.90 0.09 9.76
N MET A 77 11.08 -0.09 10.80
CA MET A 77 11.34 -1.04 11.89
C MET A 77 11.37 -2.51 11.44
N SER A 78 10.88 -2.82 10.24
CA SER A 78 10.93 -4.19 9.68
C SER A 78 12.26 -4.49 8.98
N PHE A 79 13.14 -3.49 8.80
CA PHE A 79 14.42 -3.66 8.15
C PHE A 79 15.54 -3.87 9.17
N GLU A 80 16.34 -4.91 8.94
CA GLU A 80 17.59 -5.11 9.65
C GLU A 80 18.70 -4.38 8.89
N GLY A 81 19.12 -3.23 9.42
CA GLY A 81 20.19 -2.41 8.84
C GLY A 81 20.71 -1.39 9.82
N GLU A 82 21.99 -1.04 9.72
CA GLU A 82 22.59 0.01 10.54
C GLU A 82 22.24 1.39 9.97
N GLU A 83 21.70 2.26 10.82
CA GLU A 83 21.63 3.68 10.52
C GLU A 83 23.06 4.24 10.51
N LYS A 84 23.53 4.71 9.35
CA LYS A 84 24.81 5.43 9.27
C LYS A 84 24.61 6.84 9.79
N VAL A 85 25.18 7.10 10.96
CA VAL A 85 25.26 8.42 11.62
C VAL A 85 26.48 9.19 11.12
#